data_AF-N1VXC1-F1
#
_entry.id   AF-N1VXC1-F1
#
_cell.length_a   1.000
_cell.length_b   1.000
_cell.length_c   1.000
_cell.angle_alpha   90.00
_cell.angle_beta   90.00
_cell.angle_gamma   90.00
#
_symmetry.space_group_name_H-M   'P 1'
#
loop_
_entity.id
_entity.type
_entity.pdbx_description
1 polymer ?
#
loop_
_entity_poly.entity_id
_entity_poly.type
_entity_poly.pdbx_seq_one_letter_code
_entity_poly.pdbx_strand_id
1 'polypeptide(L)' 'MTEGKLNELFSAHGAVTSAKIIMDQYSGNSKGFGFIEMKERGDADKAISDLNGKNILNREMKVNIAKPKTNNWN' A
#
# COMPACT_ATOMS: atom_id res chain seq x y z
N MET A 1 -6.10 2.23 9.60
CA MET A 1 -4.91 1.69 8.91
C MET A 1 -3.76 2.66 9.11
N THR A 2 -2.57 2.19 9.48
CA THR A 2 -1.36 3.01 9.71
C THR A 2 -0.19 2.51 8.86
N GLU A 3 0.83 3.33 8.65
CA GLU A 3 2.04 2.93 7.90
C GLU A 3 2.76 1.76 8.57
N GLY A 4 2.86 1.78 9.90
CA GLY A 4 3.40 0.65 10.66
C GLY A 4 2.61 -0.64 10.44
N LYS A 5 1.27 -0.57 10.39
CA LYS A 5 0.46 -1.77 10.13
C LYS A 5 0.62 -2.28 8.70
N LEU A 6 0.76 -1.39 7.73
CA LEU A 6 1.07 -1.78 6.36
C LEU A 6 2.46 -2.41 6.28
N ASN A 7 3.46 -1.84 6.95
CA ASN A 7 4.80 -2.42 7.00
C ASN A 7 4.78 -3.84 7.58
N GLU A 8 4.11 -4.07 8.71
CA GLU A 8 3.95 -5.41 9.30
C GLU A 8 3.29 -6.40 8.34
N LEU A 9 2.16 -6.01 7.72
CA LEU A 9 1.40 -6.89 6.83
C LEU A 9 2.23 -7.29 5.60
N PHE A 10 2.92 -6.33 4.99
CA PHE A 10 3.71 -6.59 3.77
C PHE A 10 5.06 -7.25 4.06
N SER A 11 5.62 -7.04 5.27
CA SER A 11 6.86 -7.69 5.70
C SER A 11 6.74 -9.21 5.81
N ALA A 12 5.53 -9.75 5.93
CA ALA A 12 5.29 -11.20 5.87
C ALA A 12 5.61 -11.81 4.49
N HIS A 13 5.70 -10.99 3.44
CA HIS A 13 5.92 -11.44 2.06
C HIS A 13 7.31 -11.11 1.52
N GLY A 14 8.07 -10.24 2.21
CA GLY A 14 9.41 -9.83 1.82
C GLY A 14 9.84 -8.50 2.45
N ALA A 15 11.04 -8.03 2.13
CA ALA A 15 11.56 -6.80 2.71
C ALA A 15 10.83 -5.57 2.17
N VAL A 16 10.19 -4.80 3.06
CA VAL A 16 9.58 -3.49 2.75
C VAL A 16 10.65 -2.40 2.84
N THR A 17 10.83 -1.63 1.76
CA THR A 17 11.75 -0.48 1.74
C THR A 17 11.04 0.82 2.09
N SER A 18 9.74 0.94 1.77
CA SER A 18 8.93 2.11 2.12
C SER A 18 7.46 1.75 2.31
N ALA A 19 6.81 2.42 3.26
CA ALA A 19 5.37 2.37 3.47
C ALA A 19 4.85 3.78 3.71
N LYS A 20 3.92 4.25 2.88
CA LYS A 20 3.39 5.61 2.97
C LYS A 20 1.89 5.67 2.80
N ILE A 21 1.19 6.28 3.74
CA ILE A 21 -0.23 6.60 3.59
C ILE A 21 -0.38 7.98 2.98
N ILE A 22 -1.25 8.11 1.98
CA ILE A 22 -1.53 9.41 1.39
C ILE A 22 -2.54 10.14 2.27
N MET A 23 -2.12 11.29 2.74
CA MET A 23 -2.93 12.20 3.56
C MET A 23 -3.44 13.36 2.71
N ASP A 24 -4.61 13.86 3.06
CA ASP A 24 -5.11 15.14 2.59
C ASP A 24 -4.40 16.26 3.35
N GLN A 25 -3.76 17.17 2.60
CA GLN A 25 -2.89 18.19 3.18
C GLN A 25 -3.62 19.27 3.99
N TYR A 26 -4.93 19.46 3.73
CA TYR A 26 -5.71 20.50 4.39
C TYR A 26 -6.39 19.96 5.65
N SER A 27 -7.01 18.79 5.55
CA SER A 27 -7.74 18.17 6.66
C SER A 27 -6.86 17.30 7.56
N GLY A 28 -5.66 16.92 7.10
CA GLY A 28 -4.80 15.97 7.82
C GLY A 28 -5.35 14.54 7.86
N ASN A 29 -6.44 14.25 7.13
CA ASN A 29 -7.07 12.93 7.11
C ASN A 29 -6.45 12.03 6.05
N SER A 30 -6.50 10.71 6.25
CA SER A 30 -6.08 9.76 5.22
C SER A 30 -7.02 9.82 4.01
N LYS A 31 -6.46 9.80 2.80
CA LYS A 31 -7.22 9.62 1.55
C LYS A 31 -7.68 8.18 1.33
N GLY A 32 -7.42 7.28 2.29
CA GLY A 32 -7.88 5.90 2.25
C GLY A 32 -7.08 4.98 1.33
N PHE A 33 -5.88 5.41 0.90
CA PHE A 33 -4.92 4.60 0.15
C PHE A 33 -3.47 4.94 0.55
N GLY A 34 -2.55 4.05 0.21
CA GLY A 34 -1.13 4.20 0.47
C GLY A 34 -0.30 3.44 -0.56
N PHE A 35 1.00 3.63 -0.49
CA PHE A 35 1.97 2.95 -1.35
C PHE A 35 2.92 2.12 -0.48
N ILE A 36 3.24 0.93 -0.97
CA ILE A 36 4.26 0.05 -0.40
C ILE A 36 5.31 -0.18 -1.47
N GLU A 37 6.56 0.00 -1.09
CA GLU A 37 7.70 -0.36 -1.91
C GLU A 37 8.33 -1.62 -1.30
N MET A 38 8.36 -2.68 -2.11
CA MET A 38 9.01 -3.95 -1.77
C MET A 38 10.39 -3.98 -2.42
N LYS A 39 11.36 -4.59 -1.75
CA LYS A 39 12.73 -4.71 -2.26
C LYS A 39 12.79 -5.49 -3.56
N GLU A 40 12.07 -6.61 -3.62
CA GLU A 40 12.06 -7.51 -4.77
C GLU A 40 10.68 -7.55 -5.42
N ARG A 41 10.65 -7.58 -6.76
CA ARG A 41 9.39 -7.68 -7.51
C ARG A 41 8.59 -8.94 -7.15
N GLY A 42 9.28 -10.07 -6.98
CA GLY A 42 8.64 -11.34 -6.61
C GLY A 42 7.94 -11.28 -5.26
N ASP A 43 8.42 -10.46 -4.33
CA ASP A 43 7.79 -10.29 -3.02
C ASP A 43 6.53 -9.39 -3.11
N ALA A 44 6.55 -8.40 -4.01
CA ALA A 44 5.35 -7.62 -4.33
C ALA A 44 4.25 -8.48 -4.97
N ASP A 45 4.60 -9.37 -5.90
CA ASP A 45 3.63 -10.26 -6.55
C ASP A 45 2.99 -11.24 -5.54
N LYS A 46 3.79 -11.79 -4.61
CA LYS A 46 3.27 -12.61 -3.49
C LYS A 46 2.33 -11.80 -2.59
N ALA A 47 2.73 -10.59 -2.21
CA ALA A 47 1.91 -9.73 -1.36
C ALA A 47 0.58 -9.36 -2.03
N ILE A 48 0.58 -9.09 -3.34
CA ILE A 48 -0.66 -8.85 -4.11
C ILE A 48 -1.53 -10.11 -4.10
N SER A 49 -0.96 -11.27 -4.41
CA SER A 49 -1.72 -12.53 -4.45
C SER A 49 -2.35 -12.88 -3.11
N ASP A 50 -1.68 -12.59 -2.01
CA ASP A 50 -2.18 -12.96 -0.68
C ASP A 50 -3.07 -11.88 -0.06
N LEU A 51 -2.78 -10.59 -0.23
CA LEU A 51 -3.48 -9.52 0.49
C LEU A 51 -4.64 -8.90 -0.31
N ASN A 52 -4.63 -8.98 -1.64
CA ASN A 52 -5.70 -8.40 -2.45
C ASN A 52 -7.02 -9.16 -2.24
N GLY A 53 -8.08 -8.45 -1.89
CA GLY A 53 -9.40 -9.01 -1.59
C GLY A 53 -9.55 -9.52 -0.15
N LYS A 54 -8.50 -9.48 0.68
CA LYS A 54 -8.64 -9.86 2.10
C LYS A 54 -9.39 -8.77 2.88
N ASN A 55 -10.29 -9.22 3.75
CA ASN A 55 -10.93 -8.35 4.73
C ASN A 55 -9.97 -8.09 5.90
N ILE A 56 -9.54 -6.84 6.03
CA ILE A 56 -8.64 -6.37 7.08
C ILE A 56 -9.31 -5.19 7.78
N LEU A 57 -9.54 -5.29 9.09
CA LEU A 57 -10.23 -4.26 9.88
C LEU A 57 -11.62 -3.92 9.31
N ASN A 58 -12.41 -4.95 8.98
CA ASN A 58 -13.76 -4.82 8.40
C ASN A 58 -13.80 -4.05 7.07
N ARG A 59 -12.69 -4.03 6.33
CA ARG A 59 -12.62 -3.45 4.99
C ARG A 59 -11.85 -4.36 4.06
N GLU A 60 -12.39 -4.58 2.87
CA GLU A 60 -11.67 -5.27 1.80
C GLU A 60 -10.46 -4.44 1.37
N MET A 61 -9.27 -5.04 1.43
CA MET A 61 -8.04 -4.42 0.97
C MET A 61 -7.87 -4.66 -0.53
N LYS A 62 -7.63 -3.58 -1.29
CA LYS A 62 -7.25 -3.67 -2.70
C LYS A 62 -5.74 -3.45 -2.81
N VAL A 63 -5.05 -4.43 -3.35
CA VAL A 63 -3.59 -4.39 -3.57
C VAL A 63 -3.32 -4.65 -5.04
N ASN A 64 -2.58 -3.75 -5.69
CA ASN A 64 -2.20 -3.87 -7.08
C ASN A 64 -0.85 -3.17 -7.31
N ILE A 65 -0.26 -3.41 -8.48
CA ILE A 65 0.95 -2.70 -8.90
C ILE A 65 0.60 -1.22 -9.08
N ALA A 66 1.34 -0.36 -8.37
CA ALA A 66 1.17 1.08 -8.45
C ALA A 66 1.42 1.56 -9.87
N LYS A 67 0.49 2.38 -10.39
CA LYS A 67 0.71 3.08 -11.65
C LYS A 67 1.65 4.26 -11.39
N PRO A 68 2.56 4.58 -12.33
CA PRO A 68 3.34 5.81 -12.26
C PRO A 68 2.42 7.00 -12.02
N LYS A 69 2.86 7.96 -11.20
CA LYS A 69 2.15 9.23 -11.09
C LYS A 69 2.13 9.89 -12.48
N THR A 70 1.00 9.82 -13.16
CA THR A 70 0.75 10.64 -14.35
C THR A 70 0.65 12.08 -13.90
N ASN A 71 1.70 12.86 -14.17
CA ASN A 71 1.73 14.28 -13.87
C ASN A 71 0.94 15.03 -14.95
N ASN A 72 -0.39 14.89 -14.95
CA ASN A 72 -1.25 15.66 -15.86
C ASN A 72 -1.49 17.05 -15.27
N TRP A 73 -0.53 17.96 -15.51
CA TRP A 73 -0.80 19.39 -15.54
C TRP A 73 -1.31 19.72 -16.94
N ASN A 74 -2.57 20.17 -17.03
CA ASN A 74 -3.13 20.81 -18.23
C ASN A 74 -2.63 22.26 -18.29
#